data_AF-A0A382LC25-F1
#
_entry.id   AF-A0A382LC25-F1
#
_cell.length_a   1.000
_cell.length_b   1.000
_cell.length_c   1.000
_cell.angle_alpha   90.00
_cell.angle_beta   90.00
_cell.angle_gamma   90.00
#
_symmetry.space_group_name_H-M   'P 1'
#
loop_
_entity.id
_entity.type
_entity.pdbx_description
1 polymer ?
#
loop_
_entity_poly.entity_id
_entity_poly.type
_entity_poly.pdbx_seq_one_letter_code
_entity_poly.pdbx_strand_id
1 'polypeptide(L)'
;NQKEIFLNSGRFGPYLKCENKSARIENVEEIFSIGLNRAITLIAEAKPGRMSSSIIKDLGEHPEDKKPVRVMKGQYGPYIKYKSLNATIPEEKDPLELNMEEALILIEKRKEYDKTKKKRKKK
;
A
#
# COMPACT_ATOMS: atom_id res chain seq x y z
N ASN A 1 15.93 22.50 3.53
CA ASN A 1 15.13 21.39 4.09
C ASN A 1 15.99 20.51 4.98
N GLN A 2 15.91 20.67 6.30
CA GLN A 2 16.57 19.81 7.27
C GLN A 2 15.77 18.52 7.42
N LYS A 3 16.09 17.51 6.60
CA LYS A 3 15.53 16.16 6.73
C LYS A 3 16.57 15.26 7.38
N GLU A 4 16.18 14.59 8.46
CA GLU A 4 17.07 13.67 9.16
C GLU A 4 17.22 12.36 8.37
N ILE A 5 18.44 11.82 8.35
CA ILE A 5 18.77 10.53 7.75
C ILE A 5 19.25 9.62 8.88
N PHE A 6 18.57 8.49 9.07
CA PHE A 6 18.92 7.50 10.08
C PHE A 6 19.57 6.29 9.42
N LEU A 7 20.69 5.83 9.97
CA LEU A 7 21.27 4.53 9.64
C LEU A 7 20.76 3.49 10.65
N ASN A 8 20.11 2.45 10.14
CA ASN A 8 19.53 1.38 10.96
C ASN A 8 19.95 0.01 10.44
N SER A 9 19.88 -1.00 11.30
CA SER A 9 20.02 -2.41 10.94
C SER A 9 18.65 -3.09 10.97
N GLY A 10 18.30 -3.83 9.92
CA GLY A 10 17.01 -4.53 9.81
C GLY A 10 17.16 -5.96 9.31
N ARG A 11 16.02 -6.67 9.19
CA ARG A 11 15.97 -8.09 8.75
C ARG A 11 16.63 -8.38 7.39
N PHE A 12 16.81 -7.36 6.56
CA PHE A 12 17.41 -7.46 5.23
C PHE A 12 18.83 -6.86 5.18
N GLY A 13 19.41 -6.50 6.32
CA GLY A 13 20.70 -5.83 6.43
C GLY A 13 20.59 -4.33 6.75
N PRO A 14 21.73 -3.63 6.76
CA PRO A 14 21.80 -2.20 7.06
C PRO A 14 21.11 -1.36 5.99
N TYR A 15 20.46 -0.27 6.42
CA TYR A 15 19.75 0.64 5.52
C TYR A 15 19.71 2.06 6.08
N LEU A 16 19.70 3.03 5.17
CA LEU A 16 19.39 4.42 5.44
C LEU A 16 17.88 4.64 5.36
N LYS A 17 17.34 5.45 6.27
CA LYS A 17 15.93 5.84 6.29
C LYS A 17 15.82 7.36 6.34
N CYS A 18 15.03 7.91 5.44
CA CYS A 18 14.70 9.33 5.40
C CYS A 18 13.22 9.47 5.04
N GLU A 19 12.38 9.82 6.02
CA GLU A 19 10.92 9.88 5.89
C GLU A 19 10.33 8.60 5.25
N ASN A 20 9.76 8.73 4.04
CA ASN A 20 9.14 7.66 3.27
C ASN A 20 10.14 6.92 2.35
N LYS A 21 11.41 7.32 2.30
CA LYS A 21 12.44 6.66 1.49
C LYS A 21 13.36 5.82 2.36
N SER A 22 13.76 4.67 1.82
CA SER A 22 14.72 3.78 2.46
C SER A 22 15.69 3.22 1.42
N ALA A 23 16.98 3.35 1.67
CA ALA A 23 18.04 2.83 0.81
C ALA A 23 18.79 1.72 1.55
N ARG A 24 18.83 0.52 0.98
CA ARG A 24 19.64 -0.58 1.54
C ARG A 24 21.12 -0.30 1.25
N ILE A 25 21.98 -0.60 2.21
CA ILE A 25 23.43 -0.56 2.03
C ILE A 25 23.87 -2.00 1.70
N GLU A 26 24.51 -2.19 0.54
CA GLU A 26 24.94 -3.53 0.10
C GLU A 26 26.19 -4.01 0.84
N ASN A 27 27.16 -3.10 1.06
CA ASN A 27 28.38 -3.41 1.77
C ASN A 27 28.26 -3.02 3.25
N VAL A 28 28.39 -3.99 4.15
CA VAL A 28 28.27 -3.78 5.61
C VAL A 28 29.37 -2.88 6.15
N GLU A 29 30.57 -2.86 5.55
CA GLU A 29 31.67 -1.99 5.99
C GLU A 29 31.37 -0.51 5.76
N GLU A 30 30.54 -0.19 4.76
CA GLU A 30 30.15 1.18 4.43
C GLU A 30 29.40 1.84 5.59
N ILE A 31 28.82 1.09 6.53
CA ILE A 31 28.14 1.62 7.73
C ILE A 31 29.05 2.55 8.55
N PHE A 32 30.34 2.22 8.66
CA PHE A 32 31.28 2.95 9.52
C PHE A 32 31.93 4.15 8.83
N SER A 33 31.91 4.18 7.50
CA SER A 33 32.59 5.19 6.69
C SER A 33 31.65 6.06 5.85
N ILE A 34 30.34 5.78 5.88
CA ILE A 34 29.38 6.50 5.04
C ILE A 34 29.26 7.97 5.46
N GLY A 35 29.63 8.85 4.54
CA GLY A 35 29.45 10.29 4.70
C GLY A 35 28.06 10.77 4.31
N LEU A 36 27.73 12.00 4.70
CA LEU A 36 26.44 12.63 4.42
C LEU A 36 26.11 12.69 2.91
N ASN A 37 27.09 13.02 2.07
CA ASN A 37 26.89 13.12 0.62
C ASN A 37 26.48 11.76 0.02
N ARG A 38 27.16 10.69 0.42
CA ARG A 38 26.85 9.32 -0.01
C ARG A 38 25.45 8.91 0.48
N ALA A 39 25.12 9.24 1.73
CA ALA A 39 23.79 8.97 2.27
C ALA A 39 22.68 9.72 1.52
N ILE A 40 22.90 10.98 1.16
CA ILE A 40 21.97 11.78 0.36
C ILE A 40 21.77 11.15 -1.03
N THR A 41 22.84 10.76 -1.71
CA THR A 41 22.76 10.09 -3.03
C THR A 41 21.93 8.82 -2.95
N LEU A 42 22.22 7.94 -2.00
CA LEU A 42 21.49 6.68 -1.83
C LEU A 42 19.99 6.91 -1.52
N ILE A 43 19.67 7.91 -0.69
CA ILE A 43 18.29 8.29 -0.39
C ILE A 43 17.61 8.94 -1.60
N ALA A 44 18.34 9.70 -2.43
CA ALA A 44 17.79 10.31 -3.64
C ALA A 44 17.36 9.25 -4.66
N GLU A 45 18.24 8.26 -4.89
CA GLU A 45 18.03 7.11 -5.79
C GLU A 45 17.01 6.10 -5.26
N ALA A 46 16.82 6.06 -3.93
CA ALA A 46 15.85 5.17 -3.32
C ALA A 46 14.43 5.44 -3.84
N LYS A 47 13.78 4.37 -4.29
CA LYS A 47 12.35 4.38 -4.58
C LYS A 47 11.60 4.78 -3.30
N PRO A 48 10.54 5.61 -3.40
CA PRO A 48 9.67 5.84 -2.27
C PRO A 48 9.20 4.47 -1.74
N GLY A 49 9.27 4.32 -0.43
CA GLY A 49 8.75 3.15 0.28
C GLY A 49 7.29 2.94 -0.07
N ARG A 50 6.78 1.73 0.19
CA ARG A 50 5.37 1.41 -0.06
C ARG A 50 4.50 2.51 0.55
N MET A 51 3.73 3.22 -0.29
CA MET A 51 2.72 4.14 0.21
C MET A 51 1.81 3.36 1.14
N SER A 52 1.78 3.76 2.41
CA SER A 52 0.90 3.17 3.40
C SER A 52 -0.53 3.37 2.94
N SER A 53 -1.34 2.33 3.04
CA SER A 53 -2.75 2.45 2.71
C SER A 53 -3.43 3.40 3.70
N SER A 54 -3.99 4.50 3.23
CA SER A 54 -4.75 5.43 4.06
C SER A 54 -6.25 5.24 3.83
N ILE A 55 -7.07 5.57 4.83
CA ILE A 55 -8.53 5.59 4.66
C ILE A 55 -8.93 6.87 3.91
N ILE A 56 -9.83 6.73 2.93
CA ILE A 56 -10.44 7.85 2.20
C ILE A 56 -11.82 8.14 2.79
N LYS A 57 -12.65 7.10 2.94
CA LYS A 57 -14.03 7.18 3.42
C LYS A 57 -14.41 5.91 4.15
N ASP A 58 -15.12 6.03 5.27
CA ASP A 58 -15.76 4.90 5.93
C ASP A 58 -17.22 4.82 5.44
N LEU A 59 -17.62 3.68 4.88
CA LEU A 59 -18.99 3.47 4.38
C LEU A 59 -19.89 2.80 5.42
N GLY A 60 -19.35 2.46 6.59
CA GLY A 60 -20.09 1.83 7.68
C GLY A 60 -20.15 0.31 7.55
N GLU A 61 -21.24 -0.29 8.02
CA GLU A 61 -21.39 -1.74 8.16
C GLU A 61 -22.16 -2.36 6.99
N HIS A 62 -21.66 -3.46 6.44
CA HIS A 62 -22.30 -4.22 5.38
C HIS A 62 -23.71 -4.70 5.82
N PRO A 63 -24.76 -4.55 5.01
CA PRO A 63 -26.15 -4.84 5.42
C PRO A 63 -26.38 -6.31 5.85
N GLU A 64 -25.75 -7.27 5.17
CA GLU A 64 -25.94 -8.70 5.48
C GLU A 64 -25.18 -9.20 6.71
N ASP A 65 -23.95 -8.74 6.93
CA ASP A 65 -23.06 -9.32 7.96
C ASP A 65 -22.43 -8.31 8.93
N LYS A 66 -22.91 -7.07 8.88
CA LYS A 66 -22.52 -5.95 9.77
C LYS A 66 -21.01 -5.72 9.86
N LYS A 67 -20.24 -6.14 8.84
CA LYS A 67 -18.79 -5.96 8.84
C LYS A 67 -18.41 -4.63 8.19
N PRO A 68 -17.34 -3.98 8.65
CA PRO A 68 -16.97 -2.66 8.14
C PRO A 68 -16.58 -2.72 6.66
N VAL A 69 -17.06 -1.72 5.92
CA VAL A 69 -16.74 -1.46 4.51
C VAL A 69 -16.07 -0.10 4.44
N ARG A 70 -14.84 -0.06 3.91
CA ARG A 70 -14.03 1.16 3.87
C ARG A 70 -13.44 1.40 2.51
N VAL A 71 -13.43 2.65 2.06
CA VAL A 71 -12.66 3.07 0.89
C VAL A 71 -11.26 3.47 1.35
N MET A 72 -10.25 2.87 0.73
CA MET A 72 -8.84 3.05 1.06
C MET A 72 -8.04 3.49 -0.16
N LYS A 73 -7.04 4.32 0.05
CA LYS A 73 -6.02 4.67 -0.94
C LYS A 73 -4.92 3.63 -0.91
N GLY A 74 -4.67 2.94 -2.02
CA GLY A 74 -3.61 1.95 -2.15
C GLY A 74 -2.49 2.39 -3.09
N GLN A 75 -1.45 1.56 -3.19
CA GLN A 75 -0.36 1.74 -4.15
C GLN A 75 -0.83 1.72 -5.62
N TYR A 76 -1.83 0.88 -5.91
CA TYR A 76 -2.36 0.66 -7.27
C TYR A 76 -3.63 1.47 -7.56
N GLY A 77 -3.95 2.45 -6.71
CA GLY A 77 -5.18 3.21 -6.79
C GLY A 77 -6.15 2.95 -5.64
N PRO A 78 -7.29 3.66 -5.62
CA PRO A 78 -8.32 3.53 -4.61
C PRO A 78 -9.02 2.16 -4.69
N TYR A 79 -9.37 1.61 -3.53
CA TYR A 79 -10.03 0.32 -3.44
C TYR A 79 -10.98 0.28 -2.24
N ILE A 80 -11.99 -0.58 -2.32
CA ILE A 80 -12.88 -0.91 -1.22
C ILE A 80 -12.28 -2.09 -0.47
N LYS A 81 -12.09 -1.93 0.84
CA LYS A 81 -11.72 -2.99 1.76
C LYS A 81 -12.96 -3.53 2.45
N TYR A 82 -13.16 -4.83 2.32
CA TYR A 82 -14.22 -5.56 3.01
C TYR A 82 -13.71 -6.95 3.43
N LYS A 83 -13.68 -7.22 4.75
CA LYS A 83 -13.04 -8.43 5.31
C LYS A 83 -11.60 -8.56 4.79
N SER A 84 -11.27 -9.69 4.15
CA SER A 84 -10.00 -9.97 3.48
C SER A 84 -10.00 -9.65 1.98
N LEU A 85 -11.12 -9.15 1.45
CA LEU A 85 -11.30 -8.84 0.04
C LEU A 85 -11.03 -7.35 -0.21
N ASN A 86 -10.28 -7.08 -1.28
CA ASN A 86 -10.04 -5.74 -1.79
C ASN A 86 -10.64 -5.67 -3.20
N ALA A 87 -11.63 -4.79 -3.40
CA ALA A 87 -12.23 -4.52 -4.70
C ALA A 87 -11.71 -3.19 -5.22
N THR A 88 -11.04 -3.20 -6.37
CA THR A 88 -10.52 -1.98 -7.01
C THR A 88 -11.66 -1.08 -7.47
N ILE A 89 -11.53 0.22 -7.21
CA ILE A 89 -12.46 1.22 -7.74
C ILE A 89 -11.95 1.65 -9.13
N PRO A 90 -12.79 1.60 -10.19
CA PRO A 90 -12.41 2.10 -11.51
C PRO A 90 -11.99 3.56 -11.47
N GLU A 91 -11.03 3.96 -12.30
CA GLU A 91 -10.52 5.35 -12.34
C GLU A 91 -11.59 6.38 -12.74
N GLU A 92 -12.64 5.94 -13.44
CA GLU A 92 -13.78 6.77 -13.84
C GLU A 92 -14.68 7.18 -12.67
N LYS A 93 -14.56 6.52 -11.51
CA LYS A 93 -15.38 6.80 -10.33
C LYS A 93 -14.59 7.54 -9.26
N ASP A 94 -15.21 8.57 -8.67
CA ASP A 94 -14.63 9.27 -7.52
C ASP A 94 -14.75 8.41 -6.25
N PRO A 95 -13.63 8.07 -5.59
CA PRO A 95 -13.63 7.33 -4.32
C PRO A 95 -14.33 8.06 -3.16
N LEU A 96 -14.46 9.39 -3.22
CA LEU A 96 -15.11 10.20 -2.18
C LEU A 96 -16.63 10.16 -2.29
N GLU A 97 -17.17 10.11 -3.51
CA GLU A 97 -18.62 10.10 -3.76
C GLU A 97 -19.22 8.69 -3.69
N LEU A 98 -18.36 7.66 -3.66
CA LEU A 98 -18.79 6.26 -3.63
C LEU A 98 -19.71 5.98 -2.42
N ASN A 99 -20.82 5.31 -2.69
CA ASN A 99 -21.83 4.96 -1.70
C ASN A 99 -21.79 3.45 -1.34
N MET A 100 -22.56 3.04 -0.34
CA MET A 100 -22.58 1.63 0.08
C MET A 100 -23.07 0.70 -1.03
N GLU A 101 -24.13 1.06 -1.76
CA GLU A 101 -24.72 0.22 -2.81
C GLU A 101 -23.73 -0.07 -3.94
N GLU A 102 -23.03 0.96 -4.42
CA GLU A 102 -21.97 0.82 -5.42
C GLU A 102 -20.81 -0.02 -4.90
N ALA A 103 -20.46 0.14 -3.63
CA ALA A 103 -19.40 -0.65 -3.02
C ALA A 103 -19.77 -2.14 -2.98
N LEU A 104 -21.02 -2.47 -2.67
CA LEU A 104 -21.53 -3.84 -2.69
C LEU A 104 -21.43 -4.46 -4.09
N ILE A 105 -21.85 -3.73 -5.12
CA ILE A 105 -21.74 -4.18 -6.52
C ILE A 105 -20.28 -4.51 -6.89
N LEU A 106 -19.34 -3.66 -6.51
CA LEU A 106 -17.91 -3.87 -6.79
C LEU A 106 -17.35 -5.06 -6.00
N ILE A 107 -17.77 -5.23 -4.74
CA ILE A 107 -17.40 -6.38 -3.89
C ILE A 107 -17.90 -7.68 -4.51
N GLU A 108 -19.15 -7.73 -4.98
CA GLU A 108 -19.74 -8.91 -5.59
C GLU A 108 -19.05 -9.29 -6.91
N LYS A 109 -18.85 -8.31 -7.80
CA LYS A 109 -18.07 -8.51 -9.04
C LYS A 109 -16.69 -9.09 -8.73
N ARG A 110 -16.04 -8.59 -7.68
CA ARG A 110 -14.73 -9.11 -7.27
C ARG A 110 -14.80 -10.53 -6.71
N LYS A 111 -15.80 -10.85 -5.87
CA LYS A 111 -16.03 -12.21 -5.35
C LYS A 111 -16.24 -13.20 -6.50
N GLU A 112 -16.99 -12.83 -7.54
CA GLU A 112 -17.23 -13.68 -8.70
C GLU A 112 -15.96 -13.91 -9.53
N TYR A 113 -15.20 -12.85 -9.79
CA TYR A 113 -13.90 -12.96 -10.47
C TYR A 113 -12.94 -13.92 -9.73
N ASP A 114 -12.85 -13.82 -8.41
CA ASP A 114 -12.00 -14.71 -7.61
C ASP A 114 -12.50 -16.17 -7.63
N LYS A 115 -13.82 -16.41 -7.67
CA LYS A 115 -14.41 -17.75 -7.84
C LYS A 115 -14.09 -18.34 -9.20
N THR A 116 -14.25 -17.59 -10.30
CA THR A 116 -13.99 -18.08 -11.67
C THR A 116 -12.50 -18.39 -11.88
N LYS A 117 -11.61 -17.56 -11.34
CA LYS A 117 -10.15 -17.79 -11.37
C LYS A 117 -9.74 -19.08 -10.64
N LYS A 118 -10.37 -19.38 -9.49
CA LYS A 118 -10.14 -20.63 -8.76
C LYS A 118 -10.62 -21.86 -9.55
N LYS A 119 -11.79 -21.79 -10.21
CA LYS A 119 -12.29 -22.88 -11.06
C LYS A 119 -11.36 -23.17 -12.24
N ARG A 120 -10.85 -22.13 -12.90
CA ARG A 120 -9.90 -22.26 -14.02
C ARG A 120 -8.57 -22.93 -13.64
N LYS A 121 -8.09 -22.75 -12.42
CA LYS A 121 -6.85 -23.39 -11.93
C LYS A 121 -7.01 -24.85 -11.51
N LYS A 122 -8.24 -25.35 -11.38
CA LYS A 122 -8.53 -26.74 -11.02
C LYS A 122 -8.83 -27.63 -12.23
N LYS A 123 -9.03 -27.04 -13.41
CA LYS A 123 -9.03 -27.71 -14.70
C LYS A 123 -7.60 -27.71 -15.24
#